data_AF-L5KR97-F1
#
_entry.id   AF-L5KR97-F1
#
_cell.length_a   1.000
_cell.length_b   1.000
_cell.length_c   1.000
_cell.angle_alpha   90.00
_cell.angle_beta   90.00
_cell.angle_gamma   90.00
#
_symmetry.space_group_name_H-M   'P 1'
#
loop_
_entity.id
_entity.type
_entity.pdbx_description
1 polymer ?
#
loop_
_entity_poly.entity_id
_entity_poly.type
_entity_poly.pdbx_seq_one_letter_code
_entity_poly.pdbx_strand_id
1 'polypeptide(L)'
;MIIYQDLISYGDIYKVWEITEGLCLKVEGKIVSRTEGNIDDSLIGGNISAEGPKGEGTKNTVITGVDIVMYHHLKETGFIKETHKKYIKDYMKLIKGKLEEQRLEGVKPFMTGAA
;
A
#
# COMPACT_ATOMS: atom_id res chain seq x y z
N MET A 1 -10.85 -14.85 -8.79
CA MET A 1 -10.24 -13.61 -8.29
C MET A 1 -9.24 -14.01 -7.22
N ILE A 2 -7.95 -13.73 -7.42
CA ILE A 2 -6.89 -14.11 -6.47
C ILE A 2 -6.53 -12.86 -5.69
N ILE A 3 -6.62 -12.94 -4.37
CA ILE A 3 -6.23 -11.87 -3.45
C ILE A 3 -4.87 -12.26 -2.88
N TYR A 4 -3.87 -11.40 -3.03
CA TYR A 4 -2.54 -11.63 -2.47
C TYR A 4 -2.52 -11.11 -1.04
N GLN A 5 -2.78 -12.00 -0.11
CA GLN A 5 -2.63 -11.73 1.31
C GLN A 5 -1.15 -11.88 1.66
N ASP A 6 -0.50 -10.79 2.09
CA ASP A 6 0.81 -10.90 2.70
C ASP A 6 0.67 -11.69 4.02
N LEU A 7 1.71 -12.45 4.37
CA LEU A 7 1.71 -13.31 5.57
C LEU A 7 1.59 -12.47 6.86
N ILE A 8 1.81 -11.15 6.74
CA ILE A 8 1.83 -10.17 7.83
C ILE A 8 0.79 -9.05 7.63
N SER A 9 0.38 -8.70 6.39
CA SER A 9 -0.57 -7.61 6.10
C SER A 9 -1.45 -7.84 4.85
N TYR A 10 -2.52 -7.07 4.64
CA TYR A 10 -3.51 -7.29 3.55
C TYR A 10 -3.15 -6.51 2.27
N GLY A 11 -3.35 -7.11 1.08
CA GLY A 11 -3.19 -6.42 -0.22
C GLY A 11 -4.19 -6.92 -1.28
N ASP A 12 -4.70 -6.00 -2.09
CA ASP A 12 -5.70 -6.26 -3.14
C ASP A 12 -5.08 -6.18 -4.56
N ILE A 13 -5.91 -6.52 -5.55
CA ILE A 13 -5.66 -6.90 -6.95
C ILE A 13 -4.81 -5.94 -7.82
N TYR A 14 -3.70 -6.44 -8.39
CA TYR A 14 -2.97 -5.86 -9.53
C TYR A 14 -2.39 -6.95 -10.44
N LYS A 15 -1.87 -6.59 -11.61
CA LYS A 15 -1.03 -7.49 -12.42
C LYS A 15 0.30 -7.69 -11.69
N VAL A 16 0.47 -8.89 -11.14
CA VAL A 16 1.66 -9.26 -10.37
C VAL A 16 2.55 -10.17 -11.22
N TRP A 17 3.86 -9.95 -11.12
CA TRP A 17 4.88 -10.79 -11.71
C TRP A 17 5.71 -11.43 -10.59
N GLU A 18 5.87 -12.74 -10.64
CA GLU A 18 6.85 -13.41 -9.79
C GLU A 18 8.26 -13.05 -10.25
N ILE A 19 9.09 -12.67 -9.28
CA ILE A 19 10.51 -12.39 -9.45
C ILE A 19 11.28 -13.19 -8.41
N THR A 20 12.59 -13.36 -8.64
CA THR A 20 13.47 -14.12 -7.73
C THR A 20 12.93 -15.53 -7.50
N GLU A 21 12.65 -16.27 -8.58
CA GLU A 21 12.19 -17.67 -8.52
C GLU A 21 10.93 -17.90 -7.67
N GLY A 22 9.98 -16.96 -7.71
CA GLY A 22 8.71 -17.06 -6.96
C GLY A 22 8.80 -16.56 -5.52
N LEU A 23 9.95 -16.02 -5.10
CA LEU A 23 10.16 -15.53 -3.74
C LEU A 23 9.67 -14.10 -3.51
N CYS A 24 9.55 -13.31 -4.58
CA CYS A 24 9.12 -11.93 -4.51
C CYS A 24 8.07 -11.64 -5.59
N LEU A 25 7.15 -10.75 -5.26
CA LEU A 25 6.10 -10.31 -6.16
C LEU A 25 6.37 -8.86 -6.56
N LYS A 26 6.44 -8.60 -7.88
CA LYS A 26 6.53 -7.26 -8.43
C LYS A 26 5.16 -6.81 -8.90
N VAL A 27 4.76 -5.62 -8.46
CA VAL A 27 3.52 -4.97 -8.89
C VAL A 27 3.87 -3.74 -9.73
N GLU A 28 3.23 -3.60 -10.89
CA GLU A 28 3.36 -2.43 -11.74
C GLU A 28 2.31 -1.38 -11.36
N GLY A 29 2.79 -0.21 -10.91
CA GLY A 29 1.93 0.93 -10.58
C GLY A 29 1.88 1.97 -11.69
N LYS A 30 0.76 2.69 -11.78
CA LYS A 30 0.55 3.80 -12.72
C LYS A 30 0.48 5.12 -11.96
N ILE A 31 1.12 6.15 -12.49
CA ILE A 31 0.96 7.52 -11.98
C ILE A 31 -0.44 8.02 -12.35
N VAL A 32 -1.20 8.44 -11.34
CA VAL A 32 -2.56 8.98 -11.48
C VAL A 32 -2.68 10.29 -10.71
N SER A 33 -3.55 11.17 -11.19
CA SER A 33 -3.91 12.41 -10.51
C SER A 33 -5.37 12.34 -10.08
N ARG A 34 -5.67 12.74 -8.85
CA ARG A 34 -7.04 12.89 -8.32
C ARG A 34 -7.23 14.31 -7.83
N THR A 35 -8.39 14.88 -8.17
CA THR A 35 -8.80 16.17 -7.61
C THR A 35 -9.57 15.89 -6.33
N GLU A 36 -8.99 16.23 -5.19
CA GLU A 36 -9.65 16.22 -3.90
C GLU A 36 -10.31 17.59 -3.66
N GLY A 37 -11.50 17.60 -3.04
CA GLY A 37 -12.20 18.83 -2.67
C GLY A 37 -13.38 19.25 -3.55
N ASN A 38 -13.69 18.53 -4.63
CA ASN A 38 -14.95 18.70 -5.38
C ASN A 38 -16.09 17.92 -4.69
N ILE A 39 -16.41 18.28 -3.45
CA ILE A 39 -17.70 17.88 -2.87
C ILE A 39 -18.69 18.91 -3.39
N ASP A 40 -19.65 18.49 -4.21
CA ASP A 40 -20.76 19.37 -4.57
C ASP A 40 -21.44 19.80 -3.27
N ASP A 41 -21.49 21.10 -3.00
CA ASP A 41 -22.15 21.66 -1.82
C ASP A 41 -23.63 21.19 -1.74
N SER A 42 -24.22 20.76 -2.87
CA SER A 42 -25.55 20.14 -2.91
C SER A 42 -25.63 18.76 -2.23
N LEU A 43 -24.51 18.04 -2.11
CA LEU A 43 -24.40 16.71 -1.48
C LEU A 43 -24.11 16.79 0.02
N ILE A 44 -23.59 17.92 0.50
CA ILE A 44 -23.48 18.21 1.94
C ILE A 44 -24.83 18.81 2.35
N GLY A 45 -25.74 17.97 2.87
CA GLY A 45 -27.07 18.38 3.33
C GLY A 45 -27.04 19.38 4.50
N GLY A 46 -26.62 20.62 4.22
CA GLY A 46 -26.57 21.74 5.15
C GLY A 46 -27.81 22.61 5.01
N ASN A 47 -28.50 22.81 6.13
CA ASN A 47 -29.78 23.53 6.23
C ASN A 47 -29.69 24.97 5.67
N ILE A 48 -30.61 25.34 4.76
CA ILE A 48 -30.64 26.61 4.00
C ILE A 48 -31.18 27.77 4.86
N SER A 49 -30.50 28.17 5.94
CA SER A 49 -31.00 29.28 6.79
C SER A 49 -29.95 30.27 7.30
N ALA A 50 -28.73 30.28 6.77
CA ALA A 50 -27.77 31.35 7.07
C ALA A 50 -27.39 32.09 5.80
N GLU A 51 -27.95 33.29 5.62
CA GLU A 51 -27.58 34.27 4.61
C GLU A 51 -26.18 34.83 4.95
N GLY A 52 -25.14 34.07 4.60
CA GLY A 52 -23.73 34.45 4.71
C GLY A 52 -23.06 34.47 3.33
N PRO A 53 -21.93 35.20 3.17
CA PRO A 53 -21.32 35.42 1.86
C PRO A 53 -21.00 34.09 1.19
N LYS A 54 -21.38 33.95 -0.09
CA LYS A 54 -21.04 32.80 -0.95
C LYS A 54 -19.57 32.47 -0.74
N GLY A 55 -19.32 31.34 -0.07
CA GLY A 55 -17.99 30.89 0.28
C GLY A 55 -17.13 30.83 -0.97
N GLU A 56 -15.94 31.43 -0.90
CA GLU A 56 -14.91 31.22 -1.90
C GLU A 56 -14.74 29.71 -2.10
N GLY A 57 -14.96 29.25 -3.33
CA GLY A 57 -14.87 27.84 -3.68
C GLY A 57 -13.59 27.24 -3.11
N THR A 58 -13.74 26.20 -2.28
CA THR A 58 -12.63 25.47 -1.70
C THR A 58 -11.59 25.17 -2.78
N LYS A 59 -10.33 25.53 -2.54
CA LYS A 59 -9.26 25.30 -3.52
C LYS A 59 -9.13 23.81 -3.79
N ASN A 60 -9.53 23.41 -4.99
CA ASN A 60 -9.32 22.06 -5.50
C ASN A 60 -7.83 21.72 -5.42
N THR A 61 -7.51 20.67 -4.67
CA THR A 61 -6.14 20.20 -4.53
C THR A 61 -5.98 18.98 -5.43
N VAL A 62 -5.11 19.09 -6.43
CA VAL A 62 -4.76 17.95 -7.30
C VAL A 62 -3.64 17.18 -6.64
N ILE A 63 -3.93 15.95 -6.21
CA ILE A 63 -2.95 15.03 -5.64
C ILE A 63 -2.55 14.06 -6.74
N THR A 64 -1.24 13.99 -7.02
CA THR A 64 -0.68 13.04 -7.99
C THR A 64 0.18 12.02 -7.25
N GLY A 65 0.02 10.75 -7.58
CA GLY A 65 0.76 9.66 -6.94
C GLY A 65 0.64 8.35 -7.72
N VAL A 66 1.37 7.33 -7.26
CA VAL A 66 1.22 5.97 -7.78
C VAL A 66 -0.11 5.42 -7.30
N ASP A 67 -0.93 4.91 -8.22
CA ASP A 67 -2.26 4.37 -7.95
C ASP A 67 -2.28 3.35 -6.81
N ILE A 68 -1.38 2.38 -6.79
CA ILE A 68 -1.25 1.36 -5.73
C ILE A 68 -1.04 2.03 -4.37
N VAL A 69 -0.15 3.03 -4.32
CA VAL A 69 0.16 3.77 -3.08
C VAL A 69 -1.07 4.55 -2.61
N MET A 70 -1.77 5.21 -3.55
CA MET A 70 -2.95 6.02 -3.25
C MET A 70 -4.16 5.18 -2.84
N TYR A 71 -4.43 4.04 -3.50
CA TYR A 71 -5.57 3.16 -3.20
C TYR A 71 -5.36 2.35 -1.90
N HIS A 72 -4.14 1.88 -1.62
CA HIS A 72 -3.83 1.11 -0.41
C HIS A 72 -3.35 1.94 0.76
N HIS A 73 -3.32 3.27 0.61
CA HIS A 73 -2.84 4.20 1.63
C HIS A 73 -1.43 3.86 2.15
N LEU A 74 -0.56 3.34 1.28
CA LEU A 74 0.80 2.95 1.64
C LEU A 74 1.57 4.17 2.15
N LYS A 75 2.42 3.95 3.16
CA LYS A 75 3.23 5.00 3.77
C LYS A 75 4.69 4.78 3.42
N GLU A 76 5.31 5.80 2.86
CA GLU A 76 6.76 5.83 2.69
C GLU A 76 7.43 5.89 4.06
N THR A 77 8.46 5.08 4.25
CA THR A 77 9.24 5.01 5.49
C THR A 77 10.72 5.17 5.19
N GLY A 78 11.45 5.91 6.03
CA GLY A 78 12.89 6.08 5.90
C GLY A 78 13.68 5.10 6.77
N PHE A 79 14.86 4.67 6.30
CA PHE A 79 15.82 3.89 7.07
C PHE A 79 17.25 4.41 6.89
N ILE A 80 18.07 4.33 7.93
CA ILE A 80 19.53 4.42 7.80
C ILE A 80 20.11 3.02 7.55
N LYS A 81 21.25 2.93 6.86
CA LYS A 81 21.84 1.65 6.37
C LYS A 81 21.94 0.56 7.45
N GLU A 82 22.31 0.93 8.67
CA GLU A 82 22.42 0.00 9.80
C GLU A 82 21.05 -0.51 10.28
N THR A 83 20.09 0.41 10.45
CA THR A 83 18.71 0.06 10.83
C THR A 83 18.00 -0.77 9.77
N HIS A 84 18.24 -0.49 8.48
CA HIS A 84 17.69 -1.28 7.39
C HIS A 84 18.19 -2.73 7.43
N LYS A 85 19.51 -2.93 7.58
CA LYS A 85 20.10 -4.27 7.68
C LYS A 85 19.56 -5.06 8.87
N LYS A 86 19.37 -4.40 10.01
CA LYS A 86 18.77 -5.04 11.20
C LYS A 86 17.32 -5.40 10.94
N TYR A 87 16.53 -4.48 10.41
CA TYR A 87 15.11 -4.67 10.11
C TYR A 87 14.90 -5.86 9.16
N ILE A 88 15.62 -5.91 8.04
CA ILE A 88 15.51 -7.04 7.08
C ILE A 88 15.87 -8.37 7.74
N LYS A 89 16.92 -8.42 8.57
CA LYS A 89 17.29 -9.66 9.29
C LYS A 89 16.21 -10.12 10.24
N ASP A 90 15.61 -9.20 11.00
CA ASP A 90 14.57 -9.53 11.97
C ASP A 90 13.26 -9.92 11.26
N TYR A 91 12.93 -9.26 10.15
CA TYR A 91 11.79 -9.59 9.30
C TYR A 91 11.92 -10.98 8.66
N MET A 92 13.09 -11.34 8.10
CA MET A 92 13.32 -12.68 7.54
C MET A 92 13.19 -13.78 8.59
N LYS A 93 13.64 -13.54 9.84
CA LYS A 93 13.43 -14.48 10.95
C LYS A 93 11.96 -14.66 11.27
N LEU A 94 11.18 -13.57 11.26
CA LEU A 94 9.74 -13.62 11.51
C LEU A 94 9.02 -14.44 10.44
N ILE A 95 9.33 -14.21 9.16
CA ILE A 95 8.75 -14.98 8.04
C ILE A 95 9.11 -16.47 8.19
N LYS A 96 10.38 -16.78 8.42
CA LYS A 96 10.83 -18.16 8.62
C LYS A 96 10.02 -18.86 9.73
N GLY A 97 9.87 -18.20 10.89
CA GLY A 97 9.11 -18.76 12.00
C GLY A 97 7.64 -19.03 11.64
N LYS A 98 7.02 -18.12 10.89
CA LYS A 98 5.64 -18.30 10.41
C LYS A 98 5.50 -19.42 9.37
N LEU A 99 6.44 -19.54 8.43
CA LEU A 99 6.44 -20.61 7.43
C LEU A 99 6.62 -21.99 8.08
N GLU A 100 7.48 -22.09 9.11
CA GLU A 100 7.68 -23.31 9.90
C GLU A 100 6.42 -23.67 10.71
N GLU A 101 5.77 -22.68 11.35
CA GLU A 101 4.52 -22.86 12.11
C GLU A 101 3.39 -23.41 11.21
N GLN A 102 3.26 -22.89 9.99
CA GLN A 102 2.24 -23.33 9.03
C GLN A 102 2.61 -24.61 8.25
N ARG A 103 3.76 -25.22 8.52
CA ARG A 103 4.28 -26.42 7.83
C ARG A 103 4.29 -26.27 6.30
N LEU A 104 4.51 -25.05 5.81
CA LEU A 104 4.57 -24.78 4.37
C LEU A 104 5.86 -25.38 3.82
N GLU A 105 5.76 -26.24 2.80
CA GLU A 105 6.91 -26.94 2.19
C GLU A 105 7.97 -25.97 1.61
N GLY A 106 7.62 -24.69 1.43
CA GLY A 106 8.45 -23.63 0.87
C GLY A 106 9.52 -23.01 1.78
N VAL A 107 9.68 -23.46 3.03
CA VAL A 107 10.70 -22.89 3.95
C VAL A 107 12.12 -22.98 3.37
N LYS A 108 12.49 -24.13 2.78
CA LYS A 108 13.84 -24.34 2.23
C LYS A 108 14.11 -23.45 1.00
N PRO A 109 13.26 -23.43 -0.04
CA PRO A 109 13.40 -22.49 -1.16
C PRO A 109 13.49 -21.03 -0.71
N PHE A 110 12.66 -20.62 0.24
CA PHE A 110 12.67 -19.26 0.78
C PHE A 110 14.01 -18.90 1.43
N MET A 111 14.55 -19.78 2.26
CA MET A 111 15.82 -19.54 2.96
C MET A 111 17.04 -19.50 2.03
N THR A 112 16.99 -20.19 0.88
CA THR A 112 18.09 -20.23 -0.08
C THR A 112 18.12 -19.00 -0.98
N GLY A 113 16.97 -18.53 -1.49
CA GLY A 113 16.95 -17.38 -2.40
C GLY A 113 16.76 -16.01 -1.73
N ALA A 114 16.48 -15.96 -0.42
CA ALA A 114 16.40 -14.70 0.34
C ALA A 114 17.75 -14.21 0.92
N ALA A 115 18.81 -15.02 0.82
CA ALA A 115 20.16 -14.72 1.33
C ALA A 115 20.94 -13.82 0.36
#